data_AF-A0A432SAJ2-F1
#
_entry.id   AF-A0A432SAJ2-F1
#
_cell.length_a   1.000
_cell.length_b   1.000
_cell.length_c   1.000
_cell.angle_alpha   90.00
_cell.angle_beta   90.00
_cell.angle_gamma   90.00
#
_symmetry.space_group_name_H-M   'P 1'
#
loop_
_entity.id
_entity.type
_entity.pdbx_description
1 polymer ?
#
loop_
_entity_poly.entity_id
_entity_poly.type
_entity_poly.pdbx_seq_one_letter_code
_entity_poly.pdbx_strand_id
1 'polypeptide(L)'
;MKFLLVLLALWLMTSCGTDMTSNADTDKNTLKPQWIAKAFETLTSSGYPQIKAISWWHENWENEDGTYSLLRLDSSPAAVLAYQAGVSNPLFVTTPQFEQNKLVAADEGMYHAAFPDFGGEEDNVTSRAISDFETLAQKEIVWAYFSDNWMHGIRFPSEAASRIRNAGKLPFIRMMPRSQFEEYVHESTFTLSHIINGDFDANLTQWARDAKVFGSPLLIEFGTEMNGEWFSWNARYNGKENGGSTFQNAYRHIIDIFKEVGANNVTWFFHINAYSYPQSAWNSMENYYPGDDYIDWLGVSIYGALETKEPYQEFQEILDDVYPTLVTLSANKPIAVLEFAITEY
;
A
#
# COMPACT_ATOMS: atom_id res chain seq x y z
N MET A 1 -12.83 22.25 -9.24
CA MET A 1 -14.20 22.23 -8.68
C MET A 1 -14.38 20.87 -8.02
N LYS A 2 -13.76 20.68 -6.84
CA LYS A 2 -13.80 19.44 -6.06
C LYS A 2 -14.66 19.72 -4.83
N PHE A 3 -15.70 18.91 -4.62
CA PHE A 3 -16.63 19.04 -3.51
C PHE A 3 -16.25 18.05 -2.43
N LEU A 4 -15.82 18.59 -1.29
CA LEU A 4 -15.58 17.89 -0.03
C LEU A 4 -16.91 17.43 0.57
N LEU A 5 -16.99 16.18 1.02
CA LEU A 5 -18.04 15.73 1.95
C LEU A 5 -17.35 15.04 3.13
N VAL A 6 -16.90 15.88 4.06
CA VAL A 6 -16.60 15.49 5.44
C VAL A 6 -17.88 14.96 6.07
N LEU A 7 -17.92 13.68 6.40
CA LEU A 7 -18.97 13.10 7.23
C LEU A 7 -18.40 12.82 8.62
N LEU A 8 -18.70 13.74 9.55
CA LEU A 8 -18.70 13.45 10.97
C LEU A 8 -19.69 12.31 11.24
N ALA A 9 -19.20 11.12 11.56
CA ALA A 9 -20.01 10.10 12.20
C ALA A 9 -20.15 10.45 13.69
N LEU A 10 -21.24 11.12 14.06
CA LEU A 10 -21.65 11.26 15.46
C LEU A 10 -22.00 9.87 16.01
N TRP A 11 -21.13 9.31 16.85
CA TRP A 11 -21.50 8.21 17.74
C TRP A 11 -22.23 8.77 18.98
N LEU A 12 -23.55 8.58 19.02
CA LEU A 12 -24.34 8.71 20.23
C LEU A 12 -24.24 7.38 21.00
N MET A 13 -23.36 7.32 21.99
CA MET A 13 -23.49 6.37 23.10
C MET A 13 -23.48 7.12 24.42
N THR A 14 -24.65 7.12 25.06
CA THR A 14 -24.83 7.48 26.46
C THR A 14 -24.20 6.42 27.35
N SER A 15 -23.10 6.75 28.02
CA SER A 15 -22.82 6.21 29.36
C SER A 15 -22.01 7.20 30.18
N CYS A 16 -22.55 7.50 31.36
CA CYS A 16 -21.99 8.37 32.39
C CYS A 16 -20.64 7.83 32.90
N GLY A 17 -19.59 8.66 32.94
CA GLY A 17 -18.31 8.25 33.53
C GLY A 17 -17.21 9.30 33.44
N THR A 18 -17.16 10.17 34.46
CA THR A 18 -15.99 10.93 34.98
C THR A 18 -15.04 11.62 33.99
N ASP A 19 -15.12 12.96 33.96
CA ASP A 19 -14.08 13.87 33.47
C ASP A 19 -12.69 13.50 33.99
N MET A 20 -11.80 13.06 33.10
CA MET A 20 -10.37 13.18 33.28
C MET A 20 -9.88 14.31 32.37
N THR A 21 -9.45 15.39 33.01
CA THR A 21 -8.79 16.55 32.41
C THR A 21 -7.65 16.11 31.47
N SER A 22 -7.75 16.43 30.19
CA SER A 22 -6.69 16.22 29.22
C SER A 22 -5.55 17.21 29.45
N ASN A 23 -4.33 16.69 29.60
CA ASN A 23 -3.10 17.45 29.49
C ASN A 23 -2.95 17.94 28.05
N ALA A 24 -3.42 19.15 27.76
CA ALA A 24 -3.23 19.81 26.48
C ALA A 24 -1.95 20.66 26.52
N ASP A 25 -0.80 20.03 26.32
CA ASP A 25 0.43 20.70 25.86
C ASP A 25 1.46 19.68 25.31
N THR A 26 0.99 18.70 24.53
CA THR A 26 1.93 17.86 23.77
C THR A 26 2.56 18.73 22.69
N ASP A 27 3.87 18.97 22.78
CA ASP A 27 4.64 19.66 21.75
C ASP A 27 4.42 18.92 20.43
N LYS A 28 3.70 19.56 19.52
CA LYS A 28 3.28 18.99 18.22
C LYS A 28 4.46 18.45 17.41
N ASN A 29 5.63 19.07 17.55
CA ASN A 29 6.88 18.65 16.92
C ASN A 29 7.39 17.27 17.40
N THR A 30 6.74 16.68 18.42
CA THR A 30 7.10 15.36 18.96
C THR A 30 6.14 14.24 18.54
N LEU A 31 5.02 14.57 17.90
CA LEU A 31 3.97 13.60 17.57
C LEU A 31 4.42 12.55 16.55
N LYS A 32 4.99 12.97 15.41
CA LYS A 32 5.49 12.03 14.40
C LYS A 32 6.63 11.14 14.92
N PRO A 33 7.67 11.65 15.59
CA PRO A 33 8.70 10.81 16.20
C PRO A 33 8.13 9.79 17.20
N GLN A 34 7.16 10.18 18.03
CA GLN A 34 6.50 9.28 18.98
C GLN A 34 5.66 8.21 18.28
N TRP A 35 4.90 8.60 17.26
CA TRP A 35 4.10 7.68 16.45
C TRP A 35 4.99 6.64 15.76
N ILE A 36 6.11 7.07 15.16
CA ILE A 36 7.10 6.17 14.55
C ILE A 36 7.64 5.18 15.60
N ALA A 37 8.06 5.67 16.77
CA ALA A 37 8.57 4.81 17.83
C ALA A 37 7.54 3.75 18.27
N LYS A 38 6.28 4.17 18.50
CA LYS A 38 5.18 3.27 18.88
C LYS A 38 4.81 2.28 17.77
N ALA A 39 4.88 2.68 16.50
CA ALA A 39 4.66 1.77 15.38
C ALA A 39 5.72 0.65 15.38
N PHE A 40 6.99 0.97 15.57
CA PHE A 40 8.06 -0.03 15.66
C PHE A 40 7.96 -0.91 16.92
N GLU A 41 7.57 -0.37 18.07
CA GLU A 41 7.25 -1.16 19.27
C GLU A 41 6.11 -2.16 19.00
N THR A 42 5.07 -1.71 18.31
CA THR A 42 3.92 -2.55 17.91
C THR A 42 4.34 -3.67 16.98
N LEU A 43 5.09 -3.33 15.91
CA LEU A 43 5.56 -4.28 14.90
C LEU A 43 6.54 -5.32 15.44
N THR A 44 7.32 -4.96 16.46
CA THR A 44 8.28 -5.87 17.12
C THR A 44 7.68 -6.61 18.30
N SER A 45 6.42 -6.35 18.64
CA SER A 45 5.65 -7.14 19.59
C SER A 45 5.24 -8.50 19.02
N SER A 46 4.90 -9.44 19.89
CA SER A 46 4.38 -10.76 19.47
C SER A 46 2.90 -10.73 19.03
N GLY A 47 2.25 -9.56 18.96
CA GLY A 47 0.81 -9.45 18.76
C GLY A 47 0.33 -9.78 17.35
N TYR A 48 1.18 -9.58 16.34
CA TYR A 48 0.79 -9.65 14.92
C TYR A 48 1.69 -10.62 14.12
N PRO A 49 1.68 -11.94 14.44
CA PRO A 49 2.66 -12.90 13.91
C PRO A 49 2.63 -13.08 12.38
N GLN A 50 1.55 -12.69 11.72
CA GLN A 50 1.43 -12.76 10.25
C GLN A 50 1.98 -11.52 9.55
N ILE A 51 2.33 -10.43 10.26
CA ILE A 51 3.01 -9.30 9.62
C ILE A 51 4.46 -9.72 9.35
N LYS A 52 4.83 -9.73 8.07
CA LYS A 52 6.11 -10.23 7.54
C LYS A 52 6.85 -9.19 6.71
N ALA A 53 6.29 -7.99 6.56
CA ALA A 53 6.99 -6.86 5.96
C ALA A 53 6.36 -5.52 6.33
N ILE A 54 7.17 -4.47 6.23
CA ILE A 54 6.76 -3.07 6.31
C ILE A 54 7.35 -2.28 5.15
N SER A 55 6.61 -1.27 4.71
CA SER A 55 7.04 -0.39 3.63
C SER A 55 6.62 1.06 3.95
N TRP A 56 7.61 1.91 4.24
CA TRP A 56 7.35 3.31 4.59
C TRP A 56 6.95 4.12 3.36
N TRP A 57 5.90 4.93 3.46
CA TRP A 57 5.52 5.88 2.41
C TRP A 57 6.33 7.18 2.55
N HIS A 58 7.39 7.36 1.75
CA HIS A 58 8.30 8.52 1.83
C HIS A 58 7.97 9.60 0.79
N GLU A 59 6.77 10.18 0.78
CA GLU A 59 6.47 11.30 -0.13
C GLU A 59 5.58 12.34 0.55
N ASN A 60 5.78 13.61 0.18
CA ASN A 60 4.91 14.70 0.61
C ASN A 60 3.95 15.05 -0.54
N TRP A 61 2.73 15.47 -0.20
CA TRP A 61 1.81 16.02 -1.19
C TRP A 61 1.13 17.29 -0.70
N GLU A 62 0.64 18.09 -1.65
CA GLU A 62 -0.13 19.30 -1.40
C GLU A 62 -1.62 18.94 -1.22
N ASN A 63 -2.23 19.46 -0.16
CA ASN A 63 -3.63 19.27 0.19
C ASN A 63 -4.52 20.27 -0.55
N GLU A 64 -5.84 20.03 -0.61
CA GLU A 64 -6.78 20.89 -1.34
C GLU A 64 -6.82 22.35 -0.84
N ASP A 65 -6.50 22.57 0.44
CA ASP A 65 -6.44 23.89 1.06
C ASP A 65 -5.08 24.59 0.92
N GLY A 66 -4.15 23.99 0.17
CA GLY A 66 -2.79 24.48 -0.05
C GLY A 66 -1.82 24.21 1.11
N THR A 67 -2.26 23.50 2.15
CA THR A 67 -1.34 22.93 3.15
C THR A 67 -0.63 21.70 2.59
N TYR A 68 0.33 21.14 3.32
CA TYR A 68 1.10 19.98 2.88
C TYR A 68 0.97 18.84 3.89
N SER A 69 0.82 17.63 3.37
CA SER A 69 1.02 16.39 4.12
C SER A 69 2.52 16.08 4.13
N LEU A 70 3.15 16.16 5.30
CA LEU A 70 4.61 16.06 5.45
C LEU A 70 5.02 14.64 5.92
N LEU A 71 4.85 13.65 5.06
CA LEU A 71 5.02 12.24 5.42
C LEU A 71 6.45 11.74 5.31
N ARG A 72 7.31 12.39 4.53
CA ARG A 72 8.73 11.98 4.41
C ARG A 72 9.44 11.91 5.76
N LEU A 73 10.31 10.92 5.93
CA LEU A 73 11.12 10.73 7.15
C LEU A 73 11.97 11.96 7.50
N ASP A 74 12.42 12.72 6.50
CA ASP A 74 13.25 13.92 6.67
C ASP A 74 12.44 15.19 6.95
N SER A 75 11.16 15.07 7.34
CA SER A 75 10.35 16.21 7.82
C SER A 75 10.93 16.85 9.08
N SER A 76 11.61 16.07 9.93
CA SER A 76 12.35 16.58 11.10
C SER A 76 13.50 15.65 11.50
N PRO A 77 14.57 16.17 12.13
CA PRO A 77 15.65 15.33 12.66
C PRO A 77 15.16 14.28 13.67
N ALA A 78 14.11 14.60 14.44
CA ALA A 78 13.55 13.69 15.42
C ALA A 78 12.82 12.52 14.75
N ALA A 79 12.11 12.74 13.64
CA ALA A 79 11.45 11.67 12.89
C ALA A 79 12.48 10.69 12.29
N VAL A 80 13.57 11.21 11.71
CA VAL A 80 14.69 10.40 11.21
C VAL A 80 15.28 9.54 12.32
N LEU A 81 15.59 10.13 13.48
CA LEU A 81 16.19 9.40 14.61
C LEU A 81 15.25 8.33 15.17
N ALA A 82 13.95 8.61 15.26
CA ALA A 82 12.96 7.63 15.69
C ALA A 82 12.87 6.45 14.72
N TYR A 83 12.87 6.72 13.41
CA TYR A 83 12.83 5.68 12.39
C TYR A 83 14.11 4.83 12.40
N GLN A 84 15.28 5.47 12.44
CA GLN A 84 16.57 4.77 12.54
C GLN A 84 16.62 3.87 13.77
N ALA A 85 16.18 4.37 14.93
CA ALA A 85 16.13 3.58 16.16
C ALA A 85 15.22 2.35 16.01
N GLY A 86 14.00 2.52 15.48
CA GLY A 86 13.05 1.42 15.28
C GLY A 86 13.52 0.41 14.25
N VAL A 87 13.90 0.87 13.05
CA VAL A 87 14.29 -0.01 11.95
C VAL A 87 15.62 -0.71 12.22
N SER A 88 16.49 -0.18 13.10
CA SER A 88 17.74 -0.85 13.49
C SER A 88 17.53 -2.21 14.18
N ASN A 89 16.32 -2.48 14.68
CA ASN A 89 15.98 -3.78 15.27
C ASN A 89 16.27 -4.92 14.28
N PRO A 90 16.97 -6.00 14.70
CA PRO A 90 17.35 -7.11 13.83
C PRO A 90 16.16 -7.89 13.27
N LEU A 91 14.95 -7.73 13.81
CA LEU A 91 13.73 -8.28 13.22
C LEU A 91 13.45 -7.71 11.84
N PHE A 92 13.90 -6.50 11.52
CA PHE A 92 13.76 -5.95 10.17
C PHE A 92 14.91 -6.46 9.29
N VAL A 93 14.64 -7.39 8.40
CA VAL A 93 15.62 -8.04 7.53
C VAL A 93 15.61 -7.43 6.13
N THR A 94 16.77 -7.46 5.47
CA THR A 94 16.98 -6.79 4.17
C THR A 94 17.33 -7.76 3.04
N THR A 95 17.42 -9.06 3.34
CA THR A 95 17.72 -10.11 2.36
C THR A 95 16.44 -10.89 2.05
N PRO A 96 15.88 -10.80 0.83
CA PRO A 96 14.69 -11.53 0.46
C PRO A 96 14.95 -13.04 0.36
N GLN A 97 13.92 -13.83 0.69
CA GLN A 97 13.89 -15.28 0.51
C GLN A 97 12.88 -15.63 -0.59
N PHE A 98 13.17 -16.69 -1.34
CA PHE A 98 12.34 -17.10 -2.47
C PHE A 98 12.07 -18.59 -2.46
N GLU A 99 10.84 -18.95 -2.82
CA GLU A 99 10.45 -20.30 -3.19
C GLU A 99 9.86 -20.26 -4.61
N GLN A 100 10.34 -21.13 -5.49
CA GLN A 100 9.89 -21.19 -6.89
C GLN A 100 9.92 -19.83 -7.64
N ASN A 101 10.89 -18.97 -7.31
CA ASN A 101 11.07 -17.59 -7.83
C ASN A 101 10.04 -16.56 -7.35
N LYS A 102 9.19 -16.90 -6.36
CA LYS A 102 8.32 -15.96 -5.68
C LYS A 102 8.87 -15.58 -4.31
N LEU A 103 8.63 -14.34 -3.89
CA LEU A 103 8.97 -13.87 -2.55
C LEU A 103 8.09 -14.61 -1.53
N VAL A 104 8.74 -15.26 -0.57
CA VAL A 104 8.09 -15.87 0.60
C VAL A 104 8.41 -15.06 1.84
N ALA A 105 7.64 -15.21 2.90
CA ALA A 105 7.97 -14.60 4.17
C ALA A 105 9.36 -15.04 4.65
N ALA A 106 10.10 -14.14 5.29
CA ALA A 106 11.35 -14.52 5.95
C ALA A 106 11.08 -15.57 7.04
N ASP A 107 11.97 -16.57 7.14
CA ASP A 107 11.94 -17.56 8.23
C ASP A 107 11.92 -16.88 9.61
N GLU A 108 12.70 -15.79 9.74
CA GLU A 108 12.77 -14.95 10.92
C GLU A 108 12.69 -13.48 10.54
N GLY A 109 11.90 -12.71 11.29
CA GLY A 109 11.76 -11.28 11.11
C GLY A 109 10.76 -10.87 10.01
N MET A 110 10.95 -9.66 9.51
CA MET A 110 10.06 -8.93 8.62
C MET A 110 10.89 -8.15 7.60
N TYR A 111 10.47 -8.11 6.34
CA TYR A 111 11.16 -7.31 5.34
C TYR A 111 10.99 -5.80 5.60
N HIS A 112 12.10 -5.07 5.52
CA HIS A 112 12.10 -3.61 5.46
C HIS A 112 12.05 -3.15 4.01
N ALA A 113 11.11 -2.28 3.68
CA ALA A 113 10.91 -1.74 2.34
C ALA A 113 10.43 -0.28 2.37
N ALA A 114 10.25 0.34 1.20
CA ALA A 114 9.73 1.70 1.10
C ALA A 114 9.18 2.07 -0.28
N PHE A 115 8.38 3.14 -0.31
CA PHE A 115 8.34 4.11 -1.40
C PHE A 115 9.46 5.11 -1.15
N PRO A 116 10.45 5.26 -2.02
CA PRO A 116 11.55 6.18 -1.77
C PRO A 116 11.34 7.57 -2.39
N ASP A 117 10.11 8.03 -2.57
CA ASP A 117 9.74 9.26 -3.31
C ASP A 117 10.14 9.21 -4.78
N PHE A 118 9.34 8.53 -5.61
CA PHE A 118 9.53 8.58 -7.05
C PHE A 118 8.85 9.78 -7.72
N GLY A 119 8.11 10.60 -6.96
CA GLY A 119 7.51 11.86 -7.39
C GLY A 119 6.57 11.78 -8.60
N GLY A 120 5.92 12.91 -8.87
CA GLY A 120 5.02 13.04 -10.03
C GLY A 120 3.84 12.08 -9.92
N GLU A 121 3.74 11.15 -10.86
CA GLU A 121 2.68 10.14 -10.89
C GLU A 121 3.08 8.83 -10.21
N GLU A 122 4.08 8.93 -9.31
CA GLU A 122 4.71 7.84 -8.55
C GLU A 122 5.51 6.87 -9.43
N ASP A 123 5.94 7.32 -10.61
CA ASP A 123 6.55 6.49 -11.65
C ASP A 123 7.93 6.97 -12.14
N ASN A 124 8.46 8.09 -11.62
CA ASN A 124 9.79 8.60 -11.99
C ASN A 124 10.92 7.88 -11.22
N VAL A 125 11.00 6.56 -11.42
CA VAL A 125 11.95 5.70 -10.72
C VAL A 125 13.41 6.10 -10.97
N THR A 126 14.13 6.39 -9.88
CA THR A 126 15.57 6.68 -9.92
C THR A 126 16.33 5.88 -8.87
N SER A 127 17.53 5.42 -9.20
CA SER A 127 18.42 4.76 -8.23
C SER A 127 18.87 5.72 -7.12
N ARG A 128 18.86 7.03 -7.39
CA ARG A 128 19.18 8.06 -6.40
C ARG A 128 18.12 8.15 -5.30
N ALA A 129 16.84 8.16 -5.65
CA ALA A 129 15.76 8.16 -4.67
C ALA A 129 15.89 6.97 -3.70
N ILE A 130 16.15 5.78 -4.24
CA ILE A 130 16.42 4.56 -3.46
C ILE A 130 17.62 4.77 -2.51
N SER A 131 18.77 5.20 -3.03
CA SER A 131 19.98 5.39 -2.20
C SER A 131 19.83 6.51 -1.16
N ASP A 132 19.10 7.56 -1.48
CA ASP A 132 18.84 8.69 -0.58
C ASP A 132 17.95 8.22 0.59
N PHE A 133 16.92 7.41 0.32
CA PHE A 133 16.09 6.78 1.37
C PHE A 133 16.93 5.84 2.26
N GLU A 134 17.73 4.94 1.70
CA GLU A 134 18.55 4.01 2.49
C GLU A 134 19.60 4.72 3.34
N THR A 135 20.17 5.82 2.82
CA THR A 135 21.09 6.69 3.56
C THR A 135 20.39 7.33 4.76
N LEU A 136 19.15 7.80 4.57
CA LEU A 136 18.34 8.40 5.62
C LEU A 136 17.92 7.38 6.68
N ALA A 137 17.45 6.21 6.25
CA ALA A 137 17.03 5.11 7.12
C ALA A 137 18.21 4.42 7.82
N GLN A 138 19.43 4.59 7.32
CA GLN A 138 20.63 3.82 7.71
C GLN A 138 20.42 2.30 7.63
N LYS A 139 19.55 1.87 6.72
CA LYS A 139 19.21 0.47 6.52
C LYS A 139 18.71 0.25 5.11
N GLU A 140 19.15 -0.85 4.52
CA GLU A 140 18.73 -1.22 3.17
C GLU A 140 17.26 -1.62 3.10
N ILE A 141 16.62 -1.39 1.96
CA ILE A 141 15.29 -1.89 1.63
C ILE A 141 15.38 -3.18 0.79
N VAL A 142 14.35 -4.02 0.87
CA VAL A 142 14.19 -5.24 0.06
C VAL A 142 13.55 -4.91 -1.28
N TRP A 143 12.50 -4.08 -1.27
CA TRP A 143 11.82 -3.61 -2.47
C TRP A 143 11.64 -2.11 -2.45
N ALA A 144 11.51 -1.55 -3.64
CA ALA A 144 11.00 -0.21 -3.87
C ALA A 144 9.73 -0.34 -4.72
N TYR A 145 8.63 0.24 -4.27
CA TYR A 145 7.39 0.23 -5.05
C TYR A 145 7.18 1.50 -5.87
N PHE A 146 6.46 1.38 -6.99
CA PHE A 146 6.14 2.46 -7.90
C PHE A 146 4.85 2.14 -8.69
N SER A 147 4.26 3.15 -9.31
CA SER A 147 3.00 3.00 -10.05
C SER A 147 3.22 2.77 -11.55
N ASP A 148 2.54 1.75 -12.10
CA ASP A 148 2.37 1.52 -13.54
C ASP A 148 1.00 2.06 -13.95
N ASN A 149 0.95 3.36 -14.26
CA ASN A 149 -0.26 4.05 -14.69
C ASN A 149 -0.55 3.78 -16.16
N TRP A 150 -1.77 3.32 -16.47
CA TRP A 150 -2.14 2.93 -17.84
C TRP A 150 -2.50 4.11 -18.76
N MET A 151 -2.24 5.34 -18.35
CA MET A 151 -2.49 6.58 -19.12
C MET A 151 -1.77 6.60 -20.47
N HIS A 152 -0.71 5.82 -20.60
CA HIS A 152 0.05 5.67 -21.85
C HIS A 152 -0.05 4.25 -22.43
N GLY A 153 -1.05 3.49 -22.03
CA GLY A 153 -1.30 2.11 -22.44
C GLY A 153 -0.70 1.07 -21.50
N ILE A 154 -1.20 -0.16 -21.62
CA ILE A 154 -0.80 -1.31 -20.81
C ILE A 154 0.49 -1.89 -21.36
N ARG A 155 1.61 -1.71 -20.64
CA ARG A 155 2.94 -2.21 -21.02
C ARG A 155 3.79 -2.47 -19.78
N PHE A 156 4.64 -3.49 -19.82
CA PHE A 156 5.55 -3.77 -18.71
C PHE A 156 6.54 -2.60 -18.52
N PRO A 157 6.64 -2.00 -17.31
CA PRO A 157 7.50 -0.85 -17.05
C PRO A 157 8.98 -1.28 -16.89
N SER A 158 9.55 -1.85 -17.96
CA SER A 158 10.87 -2.50 -17.96
C SER A 158 12.02 -1.59 -17.54
N GLU A 159 11.96 -0.30 -17.87
CA GLU A 159 13.01 0.66 -17.50
C GLU A 159 13.01 0.92 -15.99
N ALA A 160 11.84 1.24 -15.42
CA ALA A 160 11.67 1.43 -13.98
C ALA A 160 12.05 0.15 -13.20
N ALA A 161 11.52 -1.01 -13.61
CA ALA A 161 11.85 -2.29 -13.01
C ALA A 161 13.36 -2.61 -13.09
N SER A 162 14.01 -2.30 -14.23
CA SER A 162 15.45 -2.50 -14.38
C SER A 162 16.27 -1.59 -13.48
N ARG A 163 15.84 -0.33 -13.27
CA ARG A 163 16.54 0.61 -12.37
C ARG A 163 16.51 0.12 -10.93
N ILE A 164 15.36 -0.38 -10.46
CA ILE A 164 15.20 -0.95 -9.11
C ILE A 164 16.04 -2.23 -8.98
N ARG A 165 15.98 -3.14 -9.95
CA ARG A 165 16.82 -4.35 -9.97
C ARG A 165 18.30 -4.02 -9.95
N ASN A 166 18.75 -3.05 -10.74
CA ASN A 166 20.15 -2.66 -10.82
C ASN A 166 20.64 -1.98 -9.53
N ALA A 167 19.73 -1.43 -8.72
CA ALA A 167 20.00 -0.97 -7.37
C ALA A 167 20.02 -2.13 -6.33
N GLY A 168 19.86 -3.38 -6.76
CA GLY A 168 19.87 -4.56 -5.90
C GLY A 168 18.54 -4.82 -5.18
N LYS A 169 17.44 -4.20 -5.63
CA LYS A 169 16.13 -4.23 -4.98
C LYS A 169 15.11 -4.98 -5.84
N LEU A 170 14.03 -5.45 -5.21
CA LEU A 170 12.89 -6.01 -5.92
C LEU A 170 11.98 -4.89 -6.45
N PRO A 171 11.60 -4.89 -7.74
CA PRO A 171 10.55 -4.01 -8.24
C PRO A 171 9.20 -4.43 -7.70
N PHE A 172 8.51 -3.53 -7.00
CA PHE A 172 7.11 -3.68 -6.63
C PHE A 172 6.26 -2.76 -7.52
N ILE A 173 5.40 -3.35 -8.35
CA ILE A 173 4.68 -2.65 -9.40
C ILE A 173 3.20 -2.57 -9.02
N ARG A 174 2.67 -1.35 -8.84
CA ARG A 174 1.24 -1.11 -8.68
C ARG A 174 0.61 -0.98 -10.06
N MET A 175 -0.14 -1.99 -10.52
CA MET A 175 -0.90 -1.88 -11.77
C MET A 175 -2.14 -1.02 -11.52
N MET A 176 -2.10 0.21 -12.01
CA MET A 176 -3.11 1.25 -11.78
C MET A 176 -3.97 1.41 -13.04
N PRO A 177 -5.17 0.78 -13.14
CA PRO A 177 -6.00 0.80 -14.34
C PRO A 177 -6.73 2.14 -14.52
N ARG A 178 -5.98 3.22 -14.68
CA ARG A 178 -6.47 4.58 -14.90
C ARG A 178 -5.97 5.17 -16.22
N SER A 179 -6.85 5.87 -16.92
CA SER A 179 -6.55 6.61 -18.14
C SER A 179 -6.11 8.06 -17.89
N GLN A 180 -6.24 8.52 -16.65
CA GLN A 180 -5.82 9.85 -16.19
C GLN A 180 -5.40 9.78 -14.71
N PHE A 181 -4.58 10.73 -14.25
CA PHE A 181 -3.98 10.67 -12.91
C PHE A 181 -4.95 11.11 -11.82
N GLU A 182 -5.91 11.99 -12.15
CA GLU A 182 -6.84 12.56 -11.18
C GLU A 182 -7.66 11.50 -10.44
N GLU A 183 -7.79 11.69 -9.13
CA GLU A 183 -8.64 10.87 -8.26
C GLU A 183 -10.10 11.34 -8.29
N TYR A 184 -10.99 10.50 -7.74
CA TYR A 184 -12.43 10.72 -7.62
C TYR A 184 -13.16 10.87 -8.96
N VAL A 185 -12.56 10.34 -10.02
CA VAL A 185 -13.09 10.34 -11.38
C VAL A 185 -13.48 8.92 -11.80
N HIS A 186 -14.49 8.83 -12.67
CA HIS A 186 -14.90 7.56 -13.25
C HIS A 186 -13.93 7.16 -14.36
N GLU A 187 -13.45 5.91 -14.36
CA GLU A 187 -12.64 5.36 -15.44
C GLU A 187 -13.52 4.92 -16.62
N SER A 188 -13.13 5.22 -17.85
CA SER A 188 -13.96 4.95 -19.05
C SER A 188 -13.29 4.06 -20.09
N THR A 189 -11.97 3.99 -20.06
CA THR A 189 -11.15 3.18 -20.95
C THR A 189 -10.88 1.83 -20.28
N PHE A 190 -10.17 1.82 -19.17
CA PHE A 190 -9.68 0.63 -18.47
C PHE A 190 -10.64 0.13 -17.40
N THR A 191 -11.94 0.11 -17.72
CA THR A 191 -12.97 -0.36 -16.78
C THR A 191 -12.77 -1.82 -16.42
N LEU A 192 -13.17 -2.21 -15.20
CA LEU A 192 -13.11 -3.61 -14.78
C LEU A 192 -13.89 -4.53 -15.74
N SER A 193 -15.03 -4.06 -16.24
CA SER A 193 -15.82 -4.80 -17.24
C SER A 193 -15.07 -5.02 -18.55
N HIS A 194 -14.38 -4.02 -19.08
CA HIS A 194 -13.56 -4.17 -20.29
C HIS A 194 -12.39 -5.13 -20.08
N ILE A 195 -11.76 -5.10 -18.89
CA ILE A 195 -10.73 -6.06 -18.50
C ILE A 195 -11.30 -7.49 -18.51
N ILE A 196 -12.43 -7.72 -17.85
CA ILE A 196 -13.09 -9.04 -17.78
C ILE A 196 -13.54 -9.54 -19.16
N ASN A 197 -13.98 -8.64 -20.04
CA ASN A 197 -14.41 -8.99 -21.40
C ASN A 197 -13.25 -9.34 -22.33
N GLY A 198 -12.01 -9.15 -21.88
CA GLY A 198 -10.80 -9.47 -22.63
C GLY A 198 -10.36 -8.38 -23.61
N ASP A 199 -10.91 -7.17 -23.50
CA ASP A 199 -10.63 -6.05 -24.42
C ASP A 199 -9.13 -5.66 -24.41
N PHE A 200 -8.42 -6.01 -23.34
CA PHE A 200 -7.00 -5.72 -23.13
C PHE A 200 -6.11 -6.97 -23.08
N ASP A 201 -6.62 -8.16 -23.39
CA ASP A 201 -5.90 -9.43 -23.21
C ASP A 201 -4.61 -9.49 -24.04
N ALA A 202 -4.63 -8.93 -25.26
CA ALA A 202 -3.44 -8.86 -26.08
C ALA A 202 -2.33 -8.04 -25.39
N ASN A 203 -2.69 -6.91 -24.77
CA ASN A 203 -1.74 -6.06 -24.06
C ASN A 203 -1.27 -6.71 -22.75
N LEU A 204 -2.18 -7.25 -21.95
CA LEU A 204 -1.88 -7.94 -20.69
C LEU A 204 -1.03 -9.21 -20.93
N THR A 205 -1.31 -9.95 -21.99
CA THR A 205 -0.48 -11.09 -22.41
C THR A 205 0.93 -10.64 -22.77
N GLN A 206 1.08 -9.53 -23.50
CA GLN A 206 2.40 -9.00 -23.82
C GLN A 206 3.13 -8.52 -22.56
N TRP A 207 2.43 -7.83 -21.65
CA TRP A 207 2.96 -7.43 -20.34
C TRP A 207 3.49 -8.65 -19.58
N ALA A 208 2.69 -9.71 -19.47
CA ALA A 208 3.08 -10.95 -18.79
C ALA A 208 4.29 -11.65 -19.45
N ARG A 209 4.37 -11.63 -20.79
CA ARG A 209 5.54 -12.16 -21.52
C ARG A 209 6.79 -11.37 -21.21
N ASP A 210 6.70 -10.04 -21.17
CA ASP A 210 7.82 -9.17 -20.86
C ASP A 210 8.27 -9.34 -19.40
N ALA A 211 7.33 -9.49 -18.47
CA ALA A 211 7.62 -9.82 -17.07
C ALA A 211 8.31 -11.19 -16.92
N LYS A 212 7.90 -12.20 -17.70
CA LYS A 212 8.58 -13.50 -17.76
C LYS A 212 10.00 -13.38 -18.31
N VAL A 213 10.18 -12.61 -19.39
CA VAL A 213 11.49 -12.37 -20.02
C VAL A 213 12.41 -11.56 -19.10
N PHE A 214 11.87 -10.67 -18.28
CA PHE A 214 12.63 -9.93 -17.27
C PHE A 214 13.39 -10.88 -16.33
N GLY A 215 12.81 -12.04 -16.02
CA GLY A 215 13.48 -13.21 -15.46
C GLY A 215 13.91 -13.10 -13.98
N SER A 216 13.84 -11.91 -13.39
CA SER A 216 14.05 -11.69 -11.95
C SER A 216 12.71 -11.66 -11.21
N PRO A 217 12.68 -11.92 -9.90
CA PRO A 217 11.46 -11.80 -9.10
C PRO A 217 10.84 -10.39 -9.20
N LEU A 218 9.53 -10.34 -9.32
CA LEU A 218 8.70 -9.13 -9.37
C LEU A 218 7.61 -9.23 -8.31
N LEU A 219 7.33 -8.12 -7.64
CA LEU A 219 6.17 -7.98 -6.76
C LEU A 219 5.13 -7.16 -7.51
N ILE A 220 3.87 -7.58 -7.51
CA ILE A 220 2.80 -6.90 -8.25
C ILE A 220 1.55 -6.85 -7.39
N GLU A 221 0.86 -5.71 -7.43
CA GLU A 221 -0.54 -5.60 -7.06
C GLU A 221 -1.36 -5.02 -8.22
N PHE A 222 -2.66 -5.29 -8.22
CA PHE A 222 -3.62 -4.70 -9.15
C PHE A 222 -4.69 -3.95 -8.37
N GLY A 223 -4.90 -2.68 -8.73
CA GLY A 223 -5.94 -1.84 -8.15
C GLY A 223 -5.77 -1.62 -6.65
N THR A 224 -4.77 -0.83 -6.27
CA THR A 224 -4.46 -0.45 -4.88
C THR A 224 -5.68 0.07 -4.13
N GLU A 225 -5.83 -0.32 -2.85
CA GLU A 225 -6.80 0.24 -1.91
C GLU A 225 -8.23 0.31 -2.47
N MET A 226 -8.65 -0.76 -3.14
CA MET A 226 -9.95 -0.83 -3.82
C MET A 226 -11.16 -0.66 -2.89
N ASN A 227 -10.98 -0.77 -1.57
CA ASN A 227 -12.00 -0.47 -0.57
C ASN A 227 -12.06 1.03 -0.17
N GLY A 228 -11.22 1.88 -0.75
CA GLY A 228 -11.31 3.34 -0.70
C GLY A 228 -12.21 3.94 -1.79
N GLU A 229 -12.40 5.26 -1.78
CA GLU A 229 -13.26 5.97 -2.74
C GLU A 229 -12.53 6.87 -3.75
N TRP A 230 -11.22 7.02 -3.59
CA TRP A 230 -10.37 7.89 -4.42
C TRP A 230 -10.08 7.30 -5.81
N PHE A 231 -10.00 5.97 -5.95
CA PHE A 231 -9.75 5.34 -7.24
C PHE A 231 -11.00 4.73 -7.91
N SER A 232 -10.96 4.58 -9.23
CA SER A 232 -12.11 4.19 -10.05
C SER A 232 -12.40 2.68 -10.09
N TRP A 233 -11.49 1.84 -9.58
CA TRP A 233 -11.62 0.38 -9.57
C TRP A 233 -12.31 -0.17 -8.31
N ASN A 234 -12.94 0.69 -7.50
CA ASN A 234 -13.73 0.27 -6.36
C ASN A 234 -15.18 -0.07 -6.74
N ALA A 235 -15.94 -0.60 -5.78
CA ALA A 235 -17.34 -0.94 -5.98
C ALA A 235 -18.24 0.29 -6.18
N ARG A 236 -17.90 1.46 -5.63
CA ARG A 236 -18.68 2.70 -5.80
C ARG A 236 -18.85 3.03 -7.28
N TYR A 237 -17.80 2.87 -8.09
CA TYR A 237 -17.81 3.12 -9.53
C TYR A 237 -18.26 1.90 -10.35
N ASN A 238 -18.20 0.69 -9.80
CA ASN A 238 -18.42 -0.57 -10.55
C ASN A 238 -19.67 -1.34 -10.14
N GLY A 239 -20.73 -0.64 -9.70
CA GLY A 239 -22.05 -1.23 -9.47
C GLY A 239 -22.32 -1.71 -8.04
N LYS A 240 -21.67 -1.08 -7.05
CA LYS A 240 -21.87 -1.22 -5.60
C LYS A 240 -21.96 -2.67 -5.14
N GLU A 241 -23.16 -3.21 -4.94
CA GLU A 241 -23.38 -4.57 -4.46
C GLU A 241 -22.66 -5.62 -5.30
N ASN A 242 -22.49 -5.38 -6.60
CA ASN A 242 -21.74 -6.27 -7.50
C ASN A 242 -20.27 -5.88 -7.67
N GLY A 243 -19.89 -4.66 -7.28
CA GLY A 243 -18.60 -4.07 -7.60
C GLY A 243 -17.40 -4.81 -7.02
N GLY A 244 -17.53 -5.34 -5.79
CA GLY A 244 -16.49 -6.20 -5.20
C GLY A 244 -16.25 -7.46 -6.04
N SER A 245 -17.33 -8.15 -6.47
CA SER A 245 -17.22 -9.33 -7.33
C SER A 245 -16.68 -9.00 -8.73
N THR A 246 -17.00 -7.81 -9.26
CA THR A 246 -16.42 -7.31 -10.52
C THR A 246 -14.90 -7.14 -10.38
N PHE A 247 -14.44 -6.54 -9.28
CA PHE A 247 -13.00 -6.42 -9.00
C PHE A 247 -12.33 -7.79 -8.86
N GLN A 248 -12.93 -8.72 -8.11
CA GLN A 248 -12.41 -10.09 -7.99
C GLN A 248 -12.22 -10.72 -9.37
N ASN A 249 -13.21 -10.63 -10.25
CA ASN A 249 -13.16 -11.24 -11.58
C ASN A 249 -12.09 -10.60 -12.46
N ALA A 250 -11.95 -9.27 -12.43
CA ALA A 250 -10.89 -8.58 -13.16
C ALA A 250 -9.49 -8.98 -12.66
N TYR A 251 -9.30 -9.04 -11.34
CA TYR A 251 -8.02 -9.43 -10.76
C TYR A 251 -7.66 -10.89 -11.09
N ARG A 252 -8.63 -11.81 -10.96
CA ARG A 252 -8.46 -13.22 -11.35
C ARG A 252 -8.08 -13.35 -12.83
N HIS A 253 -8.78 -12.64 -13.71
CA HIS A 253 -8.54 -12.64 -15.15
C HIS A 253 -7.10 -12.24 -15.50
N ILE A 254 -6.59 -11.14 -14.90
CA ILE A 254 -5.21 -10.70 -15.10
C ILE A 254 -4.21 -11.77 -14.64
N ILE A 255 -4.41 -12.34 -13.45
CA ILE A 255 -3.51 -13.36 -12.91
C ILE A 255 -3.55 -14.64 -13.77
N ASP A 256 -4.72 -15.03 -14.27
CA ASP A 256 -4.88 -16.21 -15.13
C ASP A 256 -4.12 -16.04 -16.46
N ILE A 257 -4.11 -14.85 -17.06
CA ILE A 257 -3.25 -14.52 -18.22
C ILE A 257 -1.77 -14.75 -17.89
N PHE A 258 -1.31 -14.31 -16.71
CA PHE A 258 0.08 -14.52 -16.29
C PHE A 258 0.41 -16.00 -16.07
N LYS A 259 -0.52 -16.76 -15.48
CA LYS A 259 -0.41 -18.22 -15.31
C LYS A 259 -0.31 -18.92 -16.67
N GLU A 260 -1.15 -18.55 -17.64
CA GLU A 260 -1.13 -19.09 -19.01
C GLU A 260 0.19 -18.81 -19.75
N VAL A 261 0.74 -17.60 -19.59
CA VAL A 261 2.07 -17.25 -20.12
C VAL A 261 3.20 -17.99 -19.39
N GLY A 262 2.96 -18.42 -18.14
CA GLY A 262 3.95 -19.03 -17.27
C GLY A 262 4.94 -18.01 -16.70
N ALA A 263 4.46 -16.81 -16.34
CA ALA A 263 5.23 -15.76 -15.68
C ALA A 263 5.37 -16.06 -14.17
N ASN A 264 6.05 -17.17 -13.84
CA ASN A 264 6.12 -17.71 -12.47
C ASN A 264 7.05 -16.93 -11.53
N ASN A 265 7.73 -15.89 -12.02
CA ASN A 265 8.59 -14.98 -11.24
C ASN A 265 7.81 -13.84 -10.56
N VAL A 266 6.48 -13.85 -10.61
CA VAL A 266 5.62 -12.81 -10.05
C VAL A 266 5.04 -13.25 -8.71
N THR A 267 5.18 -12.39 -7.71
CA THR A 267 4.51 -12.50 -6.40
C THR A 267 3.36 -11.49 -6.34
N TRP A 268 2.14 -11.97 -6.12
CA TRP A 268 0.92 -11.15 -6.14
C TRP A 268 0.49 -10.69 -4.74
N PHE A 269 0.20 -9.40 -4.61
CA PHE A 269 -0.26 -8.74 -3.38
C PHE A 269 -1.71 -8.29 -3.51
N PHE A 270 -2.54 -8.57 -2.51
CA PHE A 270 -3.88 -7.99 -2.38
C PHE A 270 -3.84 -6.86 -1.35
N HIS A 271 -3.95 -5.62 -1.82
CA HIS A 271 -3.67 -4.43 -1.03
C HIS A 271 -4.93 -3.61 -0.72
N ILE A 272 -5.27 -3.54 0.57
CA ILE A 272 -6.42 -2.79 1.09
C ILE A 272 -5.98 -1.52 1.84
N ASN A 273 -6.87 -0.53 1.94
CA ASN A 273 -6.77 0.49 2.99
C ASN A 273 -7.29 -0.09 4.32
N ALA A 274 -6.72 0.33 5.46
CA ALA A 274 -7.15 -0.16 6.78
C ALA A 274 -8.66 0.03 7.04
N TYR A 275 -9.25 1.11 6.51
CA TYR A 275 -10.69 1.38 6.60
C TYR A 275 -11.34 1.47 5.23
N SER A 276 -12.60 1.03 5.15
CA SER A 276 -13.36 1.13 3.90
C SER A 276 -14.06 2.48 3.79
N TYR A 277 -13.91 3.14 2.65
CA TYR A 277 -14.55 4.41 2.32
C TYR A 277 -15.31 4.30 0.99
N PRO A 278 -16.64 4.49 0.97
CA PRO A 278 -17.51 4.72 2.12
C PRO A 278 -17.63 3.49 3.03
N GLN A 279 -17.96 3.71 4.30
CA GLN A 279 -18.28 2.64 5.25
C GLN A 279 -19.65 2.04 4.91
N SER A 280 -19.66 0.98 4.13
CA SER A 280 -20.88 0.31 3.67
C SER A 280 -20.62 -1.16 3.44
N ALA A 281 -21.62 -2.01 3.70
CA ALA A 281 -21.48 -3.46 3.59
C ALA A 281 -21.09 -3.94 2.18
N TRP A 282 -21.51 -3.23 1.12
CA TRP A 282 -21.10 -3.54 -0.26
C TRP A 282 -19.64 -3.16 -0.55
N ASN A 283 -19.05 -2.28 0.25
CA ASN A 283 -17.67 -1.80 0.12
C ASN A 283 -16.70 -2.45 1.11
N SER A 284 -17.16 -3.40 1.92
CA SER A 284 -16.31 -4.17 2.82
C SER A 284 -15.14 -4.80 2.06
N MET A 285 -13.93 -4.70 2.61
CA MET A 285 -12.68 -5.19 2.02
C MET A 285 -12.75 -6.67 1.61
N GLU A 286 -13.50 -7.47 2.36
CA GLU A 286 -13.72 -8.89 2.13
C GLU A 286 -14.40 -9.18 0.80
N ASN A 287 -15.24 -8.26 0.33
CA ASN A 287 -15.94 -8.39 -0.95
C ASN A 287 -15.00 -8.28 -2.16
N TYR A 288 -13.75 -7.84 -1.97
CA TYR A 288 -12.78 -7.67 -3.06
C TYR A 288 -11.75 -8.79 -3.13
N TYR A 289 -11.65 -9.64 -2.11
CA TYR A 289 -10.61 -10.65 -2.01
C TYR A 289 -10.77 -11.75 -3.09
N PRO A 290 -9.78 -11.93 -4.00
CA PRO A 290 -9.91 -12.87 -5.10
C PRO A 290 -9.65 -14.33 -4.72
N GLY A 291 -9.15 -14.60 -3.51
CA GLY A 291 -8.94 -15.95 -2.97
C GLY A 291 -7.47 -16.38 -2.90
N ASP A 292 -7.20 -17.40 -2.06
CA ASP A 292 -5.87 -17.91 -1.76
C ASP A 292 -5.10 -18.46 -2.98
N ASP A 293 -5.81 -18.94 -4.01
CA ASP A 293 -5.22 -19.49 -5.24
C ASP A 293 -4.70 -18.40 -6.21
N TYR A 294 -4.98 -17.14 -5.90
CA TYR A 294 -4.64 -15.98 -6.72
C TYR A 294 -3.59 -15.09 -6.07
N ILE A 295 -3.59 -15.01 -4.74
CA ILE A 295 -2.77 -14.04 -4.00
C ILE A 295 -1.67 -14.75 -3.23
N ASP A 296 -0.46 -14.20 -3.27
CA ASP A 296 0.68 -14.71 -2.50
C ASP A 296 0.80 -13.99 -1.14
N TRP A 297 0.47 -12.69 -1.09
CA TRP A 297 0.57 -11.84 0.10
C TRP A 297 -0.66 -10.95 0.29
N LEU A 298 -1.07 -10.75 1.55
CA LEU A 298 -2.00 -9.69 1.90
C LEU A 298 -1.22 -8.39 2.17
N GLY A 299 -1.82 -7.25 1.84
CA GLY A 299 -1.24 -5.94 1.97
C GLY A 299 -2.22 -4.96 2.62
N VAL A 300 -1.71 -4.06 3.46
CA VAL A 300 -2.52 -3.01 4.09
C VAL A 300 -1.80 -1.68 4.18
N SER A 301 -2.51 -0.59 3.90
CA SER A 301 -2.11 0.78 4.24
C SER A 301 -2.55 1.17 5.65
N ILE A 302 -1.63 1.70 6.45
CA ILE A 302 -1.84 2.17 7.81
C ILE A 302 -1.24 3.57 7.96
N TYR A 303 -2.06 4.58 7.77
CA TYR A 303 -1.66 5.97 7.98
C TYR A 303 -2.19 6.50 9.30
N GLY A 304 -1.33 7.21 10.04
CA GLY A 304 -1.82 8.15 11.06
C GLY A 304 -2.54 9.33 10.40
N ALA A 305 -2.60 10.47 11.08
CA ALA A 305 -3.08 11.69 10.43
C ALA A 305 -2.23 12.03 9.19
N LEU A 306 -2.89 12.23 8.05
CA LEU A 306 -2.27 12.71 6.81
C LEU A 306 -2.21 14.23 6.81
N GLU A 307 -3.22 14.88 7.39
CA GLU A 307 -3.25 16.33 7.57
C GLU A 307 -3.24 16.72 9.05
N THR A 308 -2.64 17.87 9.40
CA THR A 308 -2.53 18.32 10.81
C THR A 308 -3.88 18.65 11.46
N LYS A 309 -4.93 18.78 10.66
CA LYS A 309 -6.33 18.98 11.09
C LYS A 309 -7.06 17.66 11.36
N GLU A 310 -6.54 16.53 10.89
CA GLU A 310 -7.13 15.22 11.14
C GLU A 310 -6.87 14.77 12.58
N PRO A 311 -7.78 13.97 13.17
CA PRO A 311 -7.54 13.36 14.45
C PRO A 311 -6.25 12.54 14.43
N TYR A 312 -5.41 12.72 15.45
CA TYR A 312 -4.28 11.83 15.70
C TYR A 312 -4.80 10.43 16.04
N GLN A 313 -4.28 9.40 15.38
CA GLN A 313 -4.58 8.00 15.66
C GLN A 313 -3.28 7.20 15.74
N GLU A 314 -3.16 6.33 16.74
CA GLU A 314 -1.97 5.51 16.90
C GLU A 314 -1.92 4.38 15.87
N PHE A 315 -0.72 4.03 15.41
CA PHE A 315 -0.51 2.91 14.49
C PHE A 315 -1.14 1.61 15.01
N GLN A 316 -0.99 1.34 16.31
CA GLN A 316 -1.51 0.12 16.95
C GLN A 316 -3.04 0.06 16.90
N GLU A 317 -3.72 1.19 17.14
CA GLU A 317 -5.19 1.24 17.14
C GLU A 317 -5.74 0.87 15.75
N ILE A 318 -5.12 1.42 14.70
CA ILE A 318 -5.51 1.11 13.32
C ILE A 318 -5.23 -0.35 12.99
N LEU A 319 -4.06 -0.86 13.38
CA LEU A 319 -3.69 -2.25 13.14
C LEU A 319 -4.61 -3.23 13.89
N ASP A 320 -4.98 -2.93 15.14
CA ASP A 320 -5.92 -3.73 15.94
C ASP A 320 -7.29 -3.85 15.28
N ASP A 321 -7.76 -2.79 14.62
CA ASP A 321 -9.04 -2.78 13.91
C ASP A 321 -9.01 -3.65 12.64
N VAL A 322 -7.95 -3.58 11.84
CA VAL A 322 -7.90 -4.27 10.54
C VAL A 322 -7.33 -5.69 10.60
N TYR A 323 -6.41 -5.99 11.52
CA TYR A 323 -5.68 -7.25 11.57
C TYR A 323 -6.59 -8.50 11.69
N PRO A 324 -7.64 -8.52 12.54
CA PRO A 324 -8.55 -9.66 12.61
C PRO A 324 -9.23 -9.99 11.27
N THR A 325 -9.55 -8.97 10.47
CA THR A 325 -10.14 -9.14 9.13
C THR A 325 -9.13 -9.75 8.16
N LEU A 326 -7.88 -9.29 8.17
CA LEU A 326 -6.81 -9.86 7.34
C LEU A 326 -6.54 -11.34 7.68
N VAL A 327 -6.49 -11.69 8.97
CA VAL A 327 -6.34 -13.08 9.43
C VAL A 327 -7.54 -13.94 9.00
N THR A 328 -8.74 -13.35 8.97
CA THR A 328 -9.98 -14.03 8.54
C THR A 328 -10.01 -14.23 7.03
N LEU A 329 -9.51 -13.28 6.25
CA LEU A 329 -9.38 -13.39 4.79
C LEU A 329 -8.50 -14.57 4.40
N SER A 330 -7.37 -14.73 5.07
CA SER A 330 -6.55 -15.93 4.95
C SER A 330 -5.71 -16.20 6.19
N ALA A 331 -5.83 -17.42 6.72
CA ALA A 331 -5.05 -17.86 7.87
C ALA A 331 -3.58 -18.14 7.56
N ASN A 332 -3.20 -18.26 6.28
CA ASN A 332 -1.88 -18.76 5.87
C ASN A 332 -1.04 -17.74 5.11
N LYS A 333 -1.64 -16.68 4.56
CA LYS A 333 -0.91 -15.71 3.75
C LYS A 333 -0.14 -14.75 4.66
N PRO A 334 1.14 -14.46 4.35
CA PRO A 334 1.86 -13.41 5.03
C PRO A 334 1.24 -12.04 4.70
N ILE A 335 1.27 -11.15 5.68
CA ILE A 335 0.75 -9.79 5.59
C ILE A 335 1.92 -8.81 5.50
N ALA A 336 1.84 -7.83 4.61
CA ALA A 336 2.71 -6.68 4.54
C ALA A 336 1.94 -5.41 4.91
N VAL A 337 2.52 -4.57 5.77
CA VAL A 337 2.10 -3.16 5.88
C VAL A 337 2.76 -2.45 4.70
N LEU A 338 2.05 -2.33 3.59
CA LEU A 338 2.60 -1.87 2.31
C LEU A 338 2.80 -0.35 2.28
N GLU A 339 1.99 0.34 3.07
CA GLU A 339 2.10 1.78 3.25
C GLU A 339 1.90 2.12 4.72
N PHE A 340 2.80 2.89 5.30
CA PHE A 340 2.55 3.56 6.56
C PHE A 340 3.35 4.84 6.66
N ALA A 341 2.71 5.89 7.19
CA ALA A 341 3.32 7.15 7.55
C ALA A 341 2.37 7.98 8.43
N ILE A 342 2.87 9.10 8.93
CA ILE A 342 2.08 10.15 9.57
C ILE A 342 2.69 11.51 9.20
N THR A 343 1.84 12.51 9.14
CA THR A 343 2.23 13.90 8.88
C THR A 343 3.00 14.50 10.05
N GLU A 344 3.83 15.49 9.75
CA GLU A 344 4.48 16.34 10.76
C GLU A 344 3.50 17.44 11.20
N TYR A 345 3.46 17.76 12.50
CA TYR A 345 2.44 18.64 13.11
C TYR A 345 2.89 20.07 13.42
#